data_AF-A0A317ZCX1-F1
#
_entry.id   AF-A0A317ZCX1-F1
#
_cell.length_a   1.000
_cell.length_b   1.000
_cell.length_c   1.000
_cell.angle_alpha   90.00
_cell.angle_beta   90.00
_cell.angle_gamma   90.00
#
_symmetry.space_group_name_H-M   'P 1'
#
loop_
_entity.id
_entity.type
_entity.pdbx_description
1 polymer ?
#
loop_
_entity_poly.entity_id
_entity_poly.type
_entity_poly.pdbx_seq_one_letter_code
_entity_poly.pdbx_strand_id
1 'polypeptide(L)' 'MSTAEQIIQEIASLRPEKQSEVLEFVEFLKEKEKRNEENALREASLAAALRGMEDEESLYTESDVIEKIG' A
#
# COMPACT_ATOMS: atom_id res chain seq x y z
N MET A 1 -23.81 4.81 -20.90
CA MET A 1 -23.72 4.98 -19.44
C MET A 1 -22.26 4.85 -19.05
N SER A 2 -21.79 5.72 -18.16
CA SER A 2 -20.48 5.57 -17.53
C SER A 2 -20.52 4.47 -16.46
N THR A 3 -19.36 3.94 -16.11
CA THR A 3 -19.23 2.96 -15.02
C THR A 3 -19.76 3.53 -13.70
N ALA A 4 -19.56 4.82 -13.44
CA ALA A 4 -20.09 5.50 -12.26
C ALA A 4 -21.63 5.54 -12.25
N GLU A 5 -22.26 5.81 -13.39
CA GLU A 5 -23.72 5.80 -13.52
C GLU A 5 -24.31 4.41 -13.26
N GLN A 6 -23.68 3.35 -13.77
CA GLN A 6 -24.10 1.97 -13.51
C GLN A 6 -23.98 1.61 -12.03
N ILE A 7 -22.86 1.97 -11.39
CA ILE A 7 -22.65 1.74 -9.95
C ILE A 7 -23.73 2.44 -9.12
N ILE A 8 -24.08 3.69 -9.44
CA ILE A 8 -25.13 4.43 -8.73
C ILE A 8 -26.49 3.73 -8.84
N GLN A 9 -26.85 3.23 -10.03
CA GLN A 9 -28.09 2.48 -10.23
C GLN A 9 -28.12 1.18 -9.42
N GLU A 10 -27.03 0.42 -9.44
CA GLU A 10 -26.94 -0.84 -8.69
C GLU A 10 -27.01 -0.58 -7.18
N ILE A 11 -26.27 0.41 -6.66
CA ILE A 11 -26.29 0.78 -5.23
C ILE A 11 -27.69 1.18 -4.78
N ALA A 12 -28.42 1.96 -5.58
CA ALA A 12 -29.77 2.41 -5.25
C ALA A 12 -30.77 1.25 -5.10
N SER A 13 -30.50 0.10 -5.73
CA SER A 13 -31.33 -1.11 -5.62
C SER A 13 -31.02 -1.98 -4.39
N LEU A 14 -29.87 -1.73 -3.74
CA LEU A 14 -29.43 -2.50 -2.58
C LEU A 14 -30.15 -2.07 -1.29
N ARG A 15 -30.19 -2.98 -0.32
CA ARG A 15 -30.63 -2.67 1.05
C ARG A 15 -29.65 -1.73 1.75
N PRO A 16 -30.09 -0.91 2.72
CA PRO A 16 -29.23 0.06 3.40
C PRO A 16 -27.94 -0.54 3.97
N GLU A 17 -27.99 -1.75 4.53
CA GLU A 17 -26.82 -2.40 5.12
C GLU A 17 -25.75 -2.70 4.07
N LYS A 18 -26.18 -3.05 2.85
CA LYS A 18 -25.29 -3.31 1.71
C LYS A 18 -24.79 -2.02 1.07
N GLN A 19 -25.55 -0.94 1.13
CA GLN A 19 -25.08 0.39 0.70
C GLN A 19 -23.94 0.88 1.61
N SER A 20 -24.04 0.65 2.92
CA SER A 20 -22.96 0.95 3.88
C SER A 20 -21.70 0.14 3.60
N GLU A 21 -21.82 -1.16 3.31
CA GLU A 21 -20.67 -2.01 2.96
C GLU A 21 -19.96 -1.53 1.67
N VAL A 22 -20.73 -1.04 0.69
CA VAL A 22 -20.15 -0.44 -0.53
C VAL A 22 -19.40 0.85 -0.20
N LEU A 23 -19.92 1.69 0.70
CA LEU A 23 -19.23 2.90 1.14
C LEU A 23 -17.89 2.57 1.82
N GLU A 24 -17.88 1.60 2.74
CA GLU A 24 -16.67 1.12 3.40
C GLU A 24 -15.64 0.60 2.38
N PHE A 25 -16.09 -0.12 1.36
CA PHE A 25 -15.20 -0.60 0.31
C PHE A 25 -14.60 0.55 -0.52
N VAL A 26 -15.38 1.58 -0.84
CA VAL A 26 -14.87 2.77 -1.55
C VAL A 26 -13.83 3.51 -0.71
N GLU A 27 -14.04 3.64 0.60
CA GLU A 27 -13.05 4.23 1.51
C GLU A 27 -11.77 3.40 1.57
N PHE A 28 -11.90 2.08 1.65
CA PHE A 28 -10.77 1.17 1.57
C PHE A 28 -9.96 1.35 0.27
N LEU A 29 -10.63 1.49 -0.88
CA LEU A 29 -9.94 1.69 -2.15
C LEU A 29 -9.13 3.00 -2.18
N LYS A 30 -9.71 4.10 -1.69
CA LYS A 30 -9.01 5.40 -1.57
C LYS A 30 -7.77 5.31 -0.68
N GLU A 31 -7.92 4.66 0.46
CA GLU A 31 -6.82 4.47 1.41
C GLU A 31 -5.72 3.57 0.83
N LYS A 32 -6.10 2.52 0.08
CA LYS A 32 -5.15 1.64 -0.60
C LYS A 32 -4.35 2.39 -1.67
N GLU A 33 -5.00 3.25 -2.45
CA GLU A 33 -4.32 4.07 -3.46
C GLU A 33 -3.27 4.98 -2.82
N LYS A 34 -3.66 5.69 -1.73
CA LYS A 34 -2.74 6.51 -0.95
C LYS A 34 -1.53 5.73 -0.42
N ARG A 35 -1.76 4.54 0.16
CA ARG A 35 -0.65 3.69 0.66
C ARG A 35 0.26 3.22 -0.46
N ASN A 36 -0.29 2.91 -1.65
CA ASN A 36 0.53 2.53 -2.80
C ASN A 36 1.42 3.67 -3.27
N GLU A 37 0.91 4.90 -3.30
CA GLU A 37 1.69 6.10 -3.60
C GLU A 37 2.80 6.34 -2.56
N GLU A 38 2.47 6.21 -1.27
CA GLU A 38 3.45 6.31 -0.17
C GLU A 38 4.54 5.23 -0.28
N ASN A 39 4.17 3.99 -0.63
CA ASN A 39 5.13 2.90 -0.81
C ASN A 39 6.04 3.16 -2.02
N ALA A 40 5.49 3.59 -3.15
CA ALA A 40 6.28 3.94 -4.33
C ALA A 40 7.25 5.09 -4.03
N LEU A 41 6.81 6.10 -3.27
CA LEU A 41 7.67 7.19 -2.83
C LEU A 41 8.78 6.72 -1.89
N ARG A 42 8.46 5.81 -0.94
CA ARG A 42 9.44 5.23 -0.01
C ARG A 42 10.51 4.42 -0.75
N GLU A 43 10.10 3.56 -1.68
CA GLU A 43 11.01 2.76 -2.50
C GLU A 43 11.93 3.65 -3.35
N ALA A 44 11.37 4.66 -4.02
CA ALA A 44 12.15 5.62 -4.80
C ALA A 44 13.13 6.41 -3.92
N SER A 45 12.72 6.80 -2.70
CA SER A 45 13.57 7.53 -1.75
C SER A 45 14.72 6.67 -1.25
N LEU A 46 14.46 5.40 -0.92
CA LEU A 46 15.49 4.45 -0.51
C LEU A 46 16.49 4.20 -1.64
N ALA A 47 16.00 3.94 -2.86
CA ALA A 47 16.85 3.76 -4.03
C ALA A 47 17.73 4.99 -4.32
N ALA A 48 17.17 6.20 -4.15
CA ALA A 48 17.94 7.43 -4.29
C ALA A 48 19.03 7.60 -3.20
N ALA A 49 18.73 7.23 -1.96
CA ALA A 49 19.67 7.31 -0.84
C ALA A 49 20.82 6.29 -0.94
N LEU A 50 20.55 5.10 -1.47
CA LEU A 50 21.55 4.03 -1.67
C LEU A 50 22.36 4.19 -2.96
N ARG A 51 21.97 5.12 -3.85
CA ARG A 51 22.65 5.33 -5.12
C ARG A 51 24.12 5.72 -4.90
N GLY A 52 25.02 4.92 -5.46
CA GLY A 52 26.47 5.11 -5.30
C GLY A 52 27.09 4.35 -4.12
N MET A 53 26.28 3.66 -3.31
CA MET A 53 26.72 2.70 -2.28
C MET A 53 26.47 1.24 -2.72
N GLU A 54 26.13 1.02 -3.99
CA GLU A 54 25.68 -0.27 -4.53
C GLU A 54 26.77 -1.35 -4.52
N ASP A 55 28.03 -0.96 -4.68
CA ASP A 55 29.20 -1.84 -4.71
C ASP A 55 29.94 -1.91 -3.36
N GLU A 56 29.40 -1.27 -2.30
CA GLU A 56 30.01 -1.32 -0.97
C GLU A 56 29.79 -2.70 -0.32
N GLU A 57 30.85 -3.30 0.20
CA GLU A 57 30.74 -4.55 0.95
C GLU A 57 29.90 -4.34 2.23
N SER A 58 28.95 -5.23 2.47
CA SER A 58 28.14 -5.20 3.69
C SER A 58 29.03 -5.44 4.91
N LEU A 59 29.09 -4.45 5.80
CA LEU A 59 29.85 -4.51 7.05
C LEU A 59 29.23 -5.49 8.08
N TYR A 60 27.97 -5.88 7.87
CA TYR A 60 27.23 -6.74 8.76
C TYR A 60 26.66 -7.94 7.98
N THR A 61 26.54 -9.05 8.69
CA THR A 61 25.98 -10.31 8.19
C THR A 61 24.74 -10.69 8.99
N GLU A 62 23.93 -11.60 8.46
CA GLU A 62 22.75 -12.11 9.18
C GLU A 62 23.12 -12.75 10.54
N SER A 63 24.35 -13.24 10.67
CA SER A 63 24.87 -13.82 11.91
C SER A 63 25.01 -12.80 13.04
N ASP A 64 25.10 -11.50 12.72
CA ASP A 64 25.25 -10.42 13.70
C ASP A 64 23.91 -10.01 14.33
N VAL A 65 22.79 -10.47 13.76
CA VAL A 65 21.42 -10.20 14.26
C VAL A 65 21.10 -11.08 15.48
N ILE A 66 21.79 -12.21 15.64
CA ILE A 66 21.52 -13.16 16.73
C ILE A 66 22.36 -12.78 17.95
N GLU A 67 21.69 -12.50 19.07
CA GLU A 67 22.36 -12.29 20.37
C GLU A 67 23.09 -13.58 20.77
N LYS A 68 24.42 -13.52 20.83
CA LYS A 68 25.24 -14.63 21.32
C LYS A 68 25.17 -14.64 22.85
N ILE A 69 24.26 -15.46 23.39
CA ILE A 69 24.22 -15.75 24.82
C ILE A 69 25.42 -16.67 25.14
N GLY A 70 26.35 -16.17 25.94
CA GLY A 70 27.49 -16.91 26.50
C GLY A 70 27.18 -17.48 27.87
#